data_AF-A0A379GEK0-F1
#
_entry.id   AF-A0A379GEK0-F1
#
_cell.length_a   1.000
_cell.length_b   1.000
_cell.length_c   1.000
_cell.angle_alpha   90.00
_cell.angle_beta   90.00
_cell.angle_gamma   90.00
#
_symmetry.space_group_name_H-M   'P 1'
#
loop_
_entity.id
_entity.type
_entity.pdbx_description
1 polymer ?
#
loop_
_entity_poly.entity_id
_entity_poly.type
_entity_poly.pdbx_seq_one_letter_code
_entity_poly.pdbx_strand_id
1 'polypeptide(L)'
;MSTATNLNELQEQVRSRYNGLSKRLQQVAHYLLDNKNSVAFDTIAILADKANVPPSTLIRFANAFHFKGFNEMKLLFQRHLMGEMDNEKLTYKQQYKKEPPNLNEPDYILQEFAQANSHALQQLAHQTHKDMLNKTIQLLEYAETIYIGGFHHSFSAASYFFQRAFSYPL
;
A
#
# COMPACT_ATOMS: atom_id res chain seq x y z
N MET A 1 10.94 -15.77 -24.20
CA MET A 1 11.17 -15.50 -22.77
C MET A 1 9.82 -15.41 -22.07
N SER A 2 9.72 -15.91 -20.85
CA SER A 2 8.49 -15.92 -20.07
C SER A 2 8.27 -14.60 -19.32
N THR A 3 7.01 -14.26 -19.12
CA THR A 3 6.57 -13.19 -18.21
C THR A 3 7.02 -13.52 -16.78
N ALA A 4 7.59 -12.55 -16.05
CA ALA A 4 8.00 -12.77 -14.67
C ALA A 4 6.81 -13.08 -13.75
N THR A 5 6.99 -13.98 -12.79
CA THR A 5 5.93 -14.44 -11.88
C THR A 5 5.97 -13.77 -10.50
N ASN A 6 7.12 -13.18 -10.15
CA ASN A 6 7.36 -12.47 -8.90
C ASN A 6 8.28 -11.25 -9.12
N LEU A 7 8.40 -10.39 -8.10
CA LEU A 7 9.17 -9.15 -8.22
C LEU A 7 10.67 -9.42 -8.46
N ASN A 8 11.27 -10.39 -7.78
CA ASN A 8 12.71 -10.68 -7.91
C ASN A 8 13.08 -11.07 -9.35
N GLU A 9 12.29 -11.95 -9.97
CA GLU A 9 12.44 -12.31 -11.39
C GLU A 9 12.33 -11.09 -12.29
N LEU A 10 11.37 -10.18 -12.04
CA LEU A 10 11.23 -8.95 -12.80
C LEU A 10 12.49 -8.07 -12.64
N GLN A 11 13.03 -7.92 -11.43
CA GLN A 11 14.24 -7.13 -11.19
C GLN A 11 15.45 -7.68 -11.93
N GLU A 12 15.64 -8.99 -11.95
CA GLU A 12 16.72 -9.65 -12.69
C GLU A 12 16.57 -9.47 -14.20
N GLN A 13 15.36 -9.63 -14.73
CA GLN A 13 15.06 -9.37 -16.14
C GLN A 13 15.32 -7.91 -16.53
N VAL A 14 14.94 -6.95 -15.67
CA VAL A 14 15.19 -5.53 -15.90
C VAL A 14 16.68 -5.23 -15.87
N ARG A 15 17.42 -5.74 -14.88
CA ARG A 15 18.87 -5.54 -14.76
C ARG A 15 19.64 -6.10 -15.96
N SER A 16 19.34 -7.34 -16.35
CA SER A 16 20.01 -8.00 -17.49
C SER A 16 19.78 -7.29 -18.82
N ARG A 17 18.62 -6.62 -19.00
CA ARG A 17 18.24 -5.94 -20.24
C ARG A 17 18.40 -4.42 -20.18
N TYR A 18 18.82 -3.86 -19.04
CA TYR A 18 18.79 -2.42 -18.79
C TYR A 18 19.51 -1.61 -19.87
N ASN A 19 20.70 -2.06 -20.28
CA ASN A 19 21.52 -1.39 -21.30
C ASN A 19 20.89 -1.44 -22.71
N GLY A 20 19.97 -2.38 -22.97
CA GLY A 20 19.24 -2.51 -24.22
C GLY A 20 17.91 -1.74 -24.25
N LEU A 21 17.49 -1.14 -23.13
CA LEU A 21 16.27 -0.33 -23.07
C LEU A 21 16.52 1.07 -23.65
N SER A 22 15.47 1.68 -24.22
CA SER A 22 15.53 3.10 -24.60
C SER A 22 15.62 3.98 -23.36
N LYS A 23 16.14 5.21 -23.48
CA LYS A 23 16.27 6.16 -22.36
C LYS A 23 14.97 6.33 -21.55
N ARG A 24 13.82 6.40 -22.22
CA ARG A 24 12.51 6.50 -21.55
C ARG A 24 12.12 5.21 -20.82
N LEU A 25 12.45 4.04 -21.34
CA LEU A 25 12.21 2.77 -20.66
C LEU A 25 13.19 2.54 -19.50
N GLN A 26 14.42 3.04 -19.60
CA GLN A 26 15.38 3.07 -18.49
C GLN A 26 14.89 3.96 -17.36
N GLN A 27 14.34 5.14 -17.67
CA GLN A 27 13.74 6.04 -16.70
C GLN A 27 12.59 5.39 -15.93
N VAL A 28 11.72 4.66 -16.65
CA VAL A 28 10.67 3.83 -16.01
C VAL A 28 11.29 2.74 -15.14
N ALA A 29 12.26 1.96 -15.65
CA ALA A 29 12.92 0.92 -14.88
C ALA A 29 13.50 1.46 -13.56
N HIS A 30 14.23 2.57 -13.63
CA HIS A 30 14.84 3.19 -12.46
C HIS A 30 13.78 3.59 -11.44
N TYR A 31 12.74 4.31 -11.88
CA TYR A 31 11.66 4.73 -10.99
C TYR A 31 10.94 3.54 -10.33
N LEU A 32 10.58 2.51 -11.10
CA LEU A 32 9.83 1.36 -10.58
C LEU A 32 10.64 0.55 -9.55
N LEU A 33 11.95 0.38 -9.79
CA LEU A 33 12.82 -0.40 -8.90
C LEU A 33 13.09 0.34 -7.58
N ASP A 34 13.15 1.67 -7.61
CA ASP A 34 13.45 2.49 -6.44
C ASP A 34 12.20 2.85 -5.63
N ASN A 35 11.00 2.78 -6.22
CA ASN A 35 9.75 3.27 -5.62
C ASN A 35 8.66 2.19 -5.51
N LYS A 36 9.03 0.96 -5.12
CA LYS A 36 8.14 -0.23 -5.09
C LYS A 36 6.77 0.02 -4.42
N ASN A 37 6.76 0.73 -3.29
CA ASN A 37 5.53 1.09 -2.56
C ASN A 37 4.58 1.93 -3.41
N SER A 38 5.12 3.00 -4.00
CA SER A 38 4.35 3.89 -4.88
C SER A 38 3.78 3.12 -6.08
N VAL A 39 4.58 2.25 -6.71
CA VAL A 39 4.14 1.40 -7.84
C VAL A 39 2.95 0.52 -7.48
N ALA A 40 2.93 -0.05 -6.28
CA ALA A 40 1.86 -0.95 -5.86
C ALA A 40 0.51 -0.26 -5.62
N PHE A 41 0.50 1.02 -5.25
CA PHE A 41 -0.72 1.72 -4.86
C PHE A 41 -1.16 2.78 -5.88
N ASP A 42 -0.24 3.59 -6.39
CA ASP A 42 -0.57 4.75 -7.22
C ASP A 42 -1.14 4.36 -8.59
N THR A 43 -1.95 5.26 -9.17
CA THR A 43 -2.50 5.06 -10.51
C THR A 43 -1.41 5.20 -11.59
N ILE A 44 -1.66 4.67 -12.79
CA ILE A 44 -0.75 4.82 -13.94
C ILE A 44 -0.46 6.29 -14.22
N ALA A 45 -1.46 7.18 -14.07
CA ALA A 45 -1.28 8.61 -14.29
C ALA A 45 -0.30 9.23 -13.27
N ILE A 46 -0.45 8.90 -11.99
CA ILE A 46 0.44 9.40 -10.93
C ILE A 46 1.86 8.84 -11.10
N LEU A 47 1.98 7.54 -11.42
CA LEU A 47 3.29 6.91 -11.64
C LEU A 47 4.00 7.51 -12.86
N ALA A 48 3.27 7.80 -13.92
CA ALA A 48 3.80 8.42 -15.12
C ALA A 48 4.34 9.83 -14.83
N ASP A 49 3.56 10.61 -14.07
CA ASP A 49 3.95 11.95 -13.62
C ASP A 49 5.20 11.92 -12.74
N LYS A 50 5.22 11.08 -11.70
CA LYS A 50 6.37 10.91 -10.80
C LYS A 50 7.62 10.38 -11.50
N ALA A 51 7.44 9.49 -12.48
CA ALA A 51 8.53 8.99 -13.32
C ALA A 51 8.94 9.98 -14.43
N ASN A 52 8.24 11.11 -14.57
CA ASN A 52 8.42 12.12 -15.61
C ASN A 52 8.40 11.52 -17.04
N VAL A 53 7.39 10.68 -17.32
CA VAL A 53 7.15 10.06 -18.62
C VAL A 53 5.66 10.08 -18.98
N PRO A 54 5.29 10.00 -20.27
CA PRO A 54 3.89 9.81 -20.66
C PRO A 54 3.34 8.44 -20.17
N PRO A 55 2.06 8.33 -19.79
CA PRO A 55 1.43 7.08 -19.34
C PRO A 55 1.61 5.89 -20.29
N SER A 56 1.60 6.14 -21.61
CA SER A 56 1.84 5.12 -22.64
C SER A 56 3.22 4.47 -22.53
N THR A 57 4.19 5.13 -21.91
CA THR A 57 5.54 4.60 -21.67
C THR A 57 5.52 3.46 -20.65
N LEU A 58 4.69 3.55 -19.61
CA LEU A 58 4.51 2.47 -18.64
C LEU A 58 3.89 1.23 -19.29
N ILE A 59 2.93 1.42 -20.20
CA ILE A 59 2.32 0.32 -20.97
C ILE A 59 3.36 -0.32 -21.89
N ARG A 60 4.15 0.49 -22.62
CA ARG A 60 5.24 0.00 -23.47
C ARG A 60 6.31 -0.73 -22.66
N PHE A 61 6.61 -0.26 -21.45
CA PHE A 61 7.51 -0.94 -20.54
C PHE A 61 6.96 -2.32 -20.17
N ALA A 62 5.70 -2.41 -19.75
CA ALA A 62 5.06 -3.69 -19.44
C ALA A 62 5.12 -4.68 -20.62
N ASN A 63 4.81 -4.21 -21.82
CA ASN A 63 4.86 -5.03 -23.03
C ASN A 63 6.30 -5.48 -23.37
N ALA A 64 7.31 -4.63 -23.13
CA ALA A 64 8.72 -4.98 -23.36
C ALA A 64 9.21 -6.12 -22.45
N PHE A 65 8.53 -6.34 -21.32
CA PHE A 65 8.75 -7.45 -20.38
C PHE A 65 7.66 -8.53 -20.46
N HIS A 66 6.94 -8.61 -21.58
CA HIS A 66 5.96 -9.66 -21.89
C HIS A 66 4.71 -9.70 -21.00
N PHE A 67 4.33 -8.57 -20.40
CA PHE A 67 3.03 -8.41 -19.76
C PHE A 67 1.99 -7.91 -20.77
N LYS A 68 0.72 -8.26 -20.58
CA LYS A 68 -0.43 -7.78 -21.36
C LYS A 68 -0.72 -6.30 -21.11
N GLY A 69 -0.25 -5.77 -20.00
CA GLY A 69 -0.36 -4.36 -19.65
C GLY A 69 0.24 -4.04 -18.29
N PHE A 70 0.30 -2.76 -17.94
CA PHE A 70 0.95 -2.32 -16.71
C PHE A 70 0.26 -2.81 -15.43
N ASN A 71 -1.06 -2.98 -15.45
CA ASN A 71 -1.80 -3.51 -14.30
C ASN A 71 -1.38 -4.95 -13.95
N GLU A 72 -1.08 -5.79 -14.96
CA GLU A 72 -0.61 -7.16 -14.72
C GLU A 72 0.78 -7.15 -14.05
N MET A 73 1.68 -6.28 -14.51
CA MET A 73 2.99 -6.08 -13.88
C MET A 73 2.86 -5.52 -12.45
N LYS A 74 1.94 -4.58 -12.22
CA LYS A 74 1.67 -3.95 -10.91
C LYS A 74 1.29 -4.97 -9.83
N LEU A 75 0.62 -6.06 -10.21
CA LEU A 75 0.27 -7.14 -9.27
C LEU A 75 1.51 -7.77 -8.61
N LEU A 76 2.67 -7.79 -9.30
CA LEU A 76 3.90 -8.32 -8.72
C LEU A 76 4.42 -7.45 -7.56
N PHE A 77 4.31 -6.14 -7.70
CA PHE A 77 4.66 -5.19 -6.64
C PHE A 77 3.70 -5.31 -5.46
N GLN A 78 2.40 -5.42 -5.73
CA GLN A 78 1.38 -5.61 -4.68
C GLN A 78 1.59 -6.92 -3.91
N ARG A 79 1.87 -8.03 -4.59
CA ARG A 79 2.14 -9.32 -3.94
C ARG A 79 3.43 -9.29 -3.12
N HIS A 80 4.48 -8.61 -3.60
CA HIS A 80 5.72 -8.45 -2.85
C HIS A 80 5.46 -7.69 -1.55
N LEU A 81 4.74 -6.57 -1.61
CA LEU A 81 4.39 -5.81 -0.42
C LEU A 81 3.43 -6.55 0.51
N MET A 82 2.49 -7.33 0.00
CA MET A 82 1.63 -8.17 0.84
C MET A 82 2.43 -9.28 1.55
N GLY A 83 3.39 -9.90 0.86
CA GLY A 83 4.32 -10.86 1.47
C GLY A 83 5.27 -10.20 2.48
N GLU A 84 5.72 -8.97 2.21
CA GLU A 84 6.47 -8.15 3.17
C GLU A 84 5.59 -7.69 4.35
N MET A 85 4.30 -7.41 4.14
CA MET A 85 3.35 -7.07 5.22
C MET A 85 3.00 -8.27 6.09
N ASP A 86 2.94 -9.49 5.52
CA ASP A 86 2.87 -10.71 6.32
C ASP A 86 4.18 -10.94 7.09
N ASN A 87 5.33 -10.48 6.57
CA ASN A 87 6.60 -10.43 7.31
C ASN A 87 6.70 -9.26 8.31
N GLU A 88 6.04 -8.11 8.10
CA GLU A 88 5.96 -7.02 9.07
C GLU A 88 5.00 -7.35 10.22
N LYS A 89 3.96 -8.16 9.95
CA LYS A 89 3.24 -8.87 11.02
C LYS A 89 4.17 -9.82 11.80
N LEU A 90 5.22 -10.37 11.16
CA LEU A 90 6.29 -11.08 11.87
C LEU A 90 7.24 -10.11 12.61
N THR A 91 7.40 -8.85 12.17
CA THR A 91 8.16 -7.83 12.91
C THR A 91 7.43 -7.36 14.17
N TYR A 92 6.10 -7.24 14.14
CA TYR A 92 5.30 -7.09 15.39
C TYR A 92 5.46 -8.31 16.31
N LYS A 93 5.62 -9.52 15.77
CA LYS A 93 5.94 -10.74 16.56
C LYS A 93 7.36 -10.75 17.14
N GLN A 94 8.29 -9.93 16.64
CA GLN A 94 9.68 -9.94 17.10
C GLN A 94 9.97 -8.98 18.26
N GLN A 95 9.19 -7.91 18.42
CA GLN A 95 9.38 -6.99 19.56
C GLN A 95 8.82 -7.55 20.88
N TYR A 96 7.93 -8.53 20.82
CA TYR A 96 7.31 -9.16 21.98
C TYR A 96 7.13 -10.68 21.80
N LYS A 97 8.24 -11.44 21.79
CA LYS A 97 8.41 -12.80 22.38
C LYS A 97 9.57 -13.54 21.73
N LYS A 98 10.35 -14.24 22.56
CA LYS A 98 11.44 -15.15 22.14
C LYS A 98 10.93 -16.50 21.60
N GLU A 99 9.62 -16.73 21.65
CA GLU A 99 8.99 -17.99 21.26
C GLU A 99 8.03 -17.79 20.08
N PRO A 100 8.00 -18.75 19.13
CA PRO A 100 7.08 -18.68 18.01
C PRO A 100 5.62 -18.72 18.51
N PRO A 101 4.71 -17.98 17.87
CA PRO A 101 3.32 -17.93 18.28
C PRO A 101 2.67 -19.31 18.16
N ASN A 102 2.07 -19.78 19.26
CA ASN A 102 1.29 -21.02 19.25
C ASN A 102 -0.12 -20.75 18.69
N LEU A 103 -0.26 -20.85 17.37
CA LEU A 103 -1.52 -20.61 16.67
C LEU A 103 -2.55 -21.74 16.83
N ASN A 104 -2.26 -22.76 17.65
CA ASN A 104 -3.20 -23.85 17.94
C ASN A 104 -3.97 -23.63 19.25
N GLU A 105 -3.69 -22.57 19.99
CA GLU A 105 -4.34 -22.23 21.26
C GLU A 105 -5.24 -20.99 21.09
N PRO A 106 -6.59 -21.14 21.07
CA PRO A 106 -7.50 -20.02 20.88
C PRO A 106 -7.33 -18.88 21.89
N ASP A 107 -7.03 -19.21 23.16
CA ASP A 107 -6.82 -18.21 24.22
C ASP A 107 -5.57 -17.36 23.96
N TYR A 108 -4.49 -17.98 23.49
CA TYR A 108 -3.27 -17.27 23.10
C TYR A 108 -3.57 -16.31 21.93
N ILE A 109 -4.28 -16.77 20.91
CA ILE A 109 -4.66 -15.94 19.76
C ILE A 109 -5.49 -14.73 20.23
N LEU A 110 -6.51 -14.94 21.06
CA LEU A 110 -7.34 -13.86 21.59
C LEU A 110 -6.50 -12.83 22.36
N GLN A 111 -5.60 -13.28 23.24
CA GLN A 111 -4.75 -12.39 24.02
C GLN A 111 -3.81 -11.56 23.13
N GLU A 112 -3.17 -12.19 22.15
CA GLU A 112 -2.29 -11.50 21.21
C GLU A 112 -3.06 -10.45 20.39
N PHE A 113 -4.23 -10.79 19.86
CA PHE A 113 -5.08 -9.84 19.15
C PHE A 113 -5.52 -8.67 20.04
N ALA A 114 -5.95 -8.95 21.29
CA ALA A 114 -6.37 -7.92 22.23
C ALA A 114 -5.22 -6.97 22.59
N GLN A 115 -4.02 -7.52 22.83
CA GLN A 115 -2.81 -6.74 23.14
C GLN A 115 -2.39 -5.87 21.95
N ALA A 116 -2.34 -6.45 20.75
CA ALA A 116 -1.97 -5.71 19.54
C ALA A 116 -2.92 -4.54 19.26
N ASN A 117 -4.24 -4.75 19.40
CA ASN A 117 -5.23 -3.70 19.20
C ASN A 117 -5.15 -2.62 20.30
N SER A 118 -4.94 -3.02 21.56
CA SER A 118 -4.78 -2.06 22.66
C SER A 118 -3.58 -1.14 22.44
N HIS A 119 -2.45 -1.72 22.03
CA HIS A 119 -1.25 -0.95 21.72
C HIS A 119 -1.46 -0.02 20.52
N ALA A 120 -2.10 -0.50 19.45
CA ALA A 120 -2.42 0.34 18.29
C ALA A 120 -3.28 1.56 18.68
N LEU A 121 -4.28 1.37 19.55
CA LEU A 121 -5.11 2.47 20.07
C LEU A 121 -4.30 3.44 20.95
N GLN A 122 -3.41 2.93 21.79
CA GLN A 122 -2.52 3.78 22.60
C GLN A 122 -1.57 4.60 21.71
N GLN A 123 -0.98 4.00 20.68
CA GLN A 123 -0.13 4.71 19.74
C GLN A 123 -0.91 5.78 18.96
N LEU A 124 -2.12 5.47 18.49
CA LEU A 124 -2.99 6.43 17.83
C LEU A 124 -3.22 7.66 18.72
N ALA A 125 -3.54 7.45 20.00
CA ALA A 125 -3.75 8.55 20.94
C ALA A 125 -2.48 9.40 21.17
N HIS A 126 -1.29 8.78 21.19
CA HIS A 126 -0.03 9.49 21.39
C HIS A 126 0.46 10.23 20.14
N GLN A 127 0.21 9.68 18.95
CA GLN A 127 0.72 10.22 17.68
C GLN A 127 -0.24 11.24 17.04
N THR A 128 -1.51 11.28 17.47
CA THR A 128 -2.48 12.22 16.92
C THR A 128 -2.19 13.64 17.43
N HIS A 129 -1.69 14.49 16.54
CA HIS A 129 -1.49 15.90 16.84
C HIS A 129 -2.81 16.63 17.04
N LYS A 130 -2.95 17.31 18.19
CA LYS A 130 -4.15 18.09 18.56
C LYS A 130 -4.54 19.11 17.48
N ASP A 131 -3.57 19.79 16.88
CA ASP A 131 -3.84 20.82 15.87
C ASP A 131 -4.43 20.24 14.58
N MET A 132 -3.96 19.06 14.17
CA MET A 132 -4.51 18.34 13.01
C MET A 132 -5.94 17.88 13.27
N LEU A 133 -6.24 17.44 14.50
CA LEU A 133 -7.59 17.05 14.89
C LEU A 133 -8.55 18.26 14.85
N ASN A 134 -8.16 19.37 15.47
CA ASN A 134 -8.95 20.61 15.47
C ASN A 134 -9.20 21.13 14.04
N LYS A 135 -8.16 21.12 13.20
CA LYS A 135 -8.29 21.54 11.80
C LYS A 135 -9.25 20.64 11.02
N THR A 136 -9.19 19.33 11.27
CA THR A 136 -10.12 18.37 10.66
C THR A 136 -11.56 18.66 11.07
N ILE A 137 -11.81 18.95 12.36
CA ILE A 137 -13.15 19.29 12.85
C ILE A 137 -13.68 20.55 12.16
N GLN A 138 -12.89 21.62 12.09
CA GLN A 138 -13.28 22.86 11.39
C GLN A 138 -13.60 22.63 9.91
N LEU A 139 -12.82 21.81 9.22
CA LEU A 139 -13.08 21.48 7.82
C LEU A 139 -14.40 20.71 7.65
N LEU A 140 -14.73 19.82 8.59
CA LEU A 140 -15.98 19.06 8.56
C LEU A 140 -17.19 19.94 8.91
N GLU A 141 -17.04 20.87 9.86
CA GLU A 141 -18.10 21.77 10.31
C GLU A 141 -18.55 22.75 9.21
N TYR A 142 -17.61 23.32 8.47
CA TYR A 142 -17.91 24.31 7.42
C TYR A 142 -18.03 23.72 6.01
N ALA A 143 -17.95 22.40 5.86
CA ALA A 143 -18.10 21.76 4.56
C ALA A 143 -19.57 21.75 4.12
N GLU A 144 -19.85 22.36 2.96
CA GLU A 144 -21.18 22.25 2.33
C GLU A 144 -21.47 20.82 1.87
N THR A 145 -20.43 20.05 1.51
CA THR A 145 -20.56 18.67 1.06
C THR A 145 -19.35 17.84 1.50
N ILE A 146 -19.62 16.67 2.09
CA ILE A 146 -18.60 15.72 2.52
C ILE A 146 -18.77 14.43 1.71
N TYR A 147 -17.76 14.09 0.91
CA TYR A 147 -17.69 12.81 0.20
C TYR A 147 -16.91 11.79 1.02
N ILE A 148 -17.53 10.64 1.29
CA ILE A 148 -16.89 9.54 2.03
C ILE A 148 -16.72 8.36 1.09
N GLY A 149 -15.47 7.90 0.93
CA GLY A 149 -15.12 6.74 0.11
C GLY A 149 -14.26 5.76 0.88
N GLY A 150 -14.60 4.47 0.81
CA GLY A 150 -13.83 3.39 1.40
C GLY A 150 -13.97 2.11 0.58
N PHE A 151 -12.86 1.43 0.32
CA PHE A 151 -12.81 0.18 -0.43
C PHE A 151 -12.12 -0.91 0.39
N HIS A 152 -12.51 -2.16 0.18
CA HIS A 152 -11.94 -3.34 0.86
C HIS A 152 -11.86 -3.14 2.39
N HIS A 153 -10.66 -3.13 2.97
CA HIS A 153 -10.45 -2.99 4.42
C HIS A 153 -10.86 -1.63 4.98
N SER A 154 -10.91 -0.58 4.16
CA SER A 154 -11.36 0.75 4.59
C SER A 154 -12.88 0.93 4.50
N PHE A 155 -13.61 -0.03 3.91
CA PHE A 155 -15.06 0.07 3.76
C PHE A 155 -15.76 0.17 5.11
N SER A 156 -15.44 -0.70 6.07
CA SER A 156 -16.06 -0.71 7.40
C SER A 156 -15.84 0.62 8.15
N ALA A 157 -14.62 1.15 8.11
CA ALA A 157 -14.29 2.43 8.74
C ALA A 157 -15.04 3.60 8.08
N ALA A 158 -15.09 3.63 6.75
CA ALA A 158 -15.81 4.66 6.00
C ALA A 158 -17.33 4.61 6.25
N SER A 159 -17.93 3.42 6.25
CA SER A 159 -19.35 3.23 6.55
C SER A 159 -19.70 3.66 7.97
N TYR A 160 -18.86 3.32 8.95
CA TYR A 160 -19.06 3.74 10.34
C TYR A 160 -18.96 5.27 10.48
N PHE A 161 -17.97 5.89 9.84
CA PHE A 161 -17.81 7.33 9.85
C PHE A 161 -19.00 8.03 9.19
N PHE A 162 -19.46 7.55 8.03
CA PHE A 162 -20.67 8.05 7.37
C PHE A 162 -21.88 8.01 8.31
N GLN A 163 -22.11 6.87 8.96
CA GLN A 163 -23.23 6.74 9.89
C GLN A 163 -23.12 7.75 11.04
N ARG A 164 -21.92 7.92 11.64
CA ARG A 164 -21.74 8.81 12.79
C ARG A 164 -21.78 10.30 12.42
N ALA A 165 -21.15 10.69 11.32
CA ALA A 165 -21.03 12.09 10.89
C ALA A 165 -22.38 12.72 10.53
N PHE A 166 -23.34 11.92 10.06
CA PHE A 166 -24.67 12.41 9.66
C PHE A 166 -25.81 12.06 10.63
N SER A 167 -25.54 11.28 11.70
CA SER A 167 -26.56 10.97 12.72
C SER A 167 -26.64 12.00 13.85
N TYR A 168 -25.64 12.86 13.99
CA TYR A 168 -25.62 13.94 14.98
C TYR A 168 -25.28 15.23 14.25
N PRO A 169 -26.10 16.30 14.34
CA PRO A 169 -25.64 17.61 13.89
C PRO A 169 -24.41 17.99 14.71
N LEU A 170 -23.33 18.37 14.01
CA LEU A 170 -22.08 18.85 14.59
C LEU A 170 -22.32 20.09 15.46
#